data_AF-A0AAD8BWW7-F1
#
_entry.id   AF-A0AAD8BWW7-F1
#
_cell.length_a   1.000
_cell.length_b   1.000
_cell.length_c   1.000
_cell.angle_alpha   90.00
_cell.angle_beta   90.00
_cell.angle_gamma   90.00
#
_symmetry.space_group_name_H-M   'P 1'
#
loop_
_entity.id
_entity.type
_entity.pdbx_description
1 polymer ?
#
loop_
_entity_poly.entity_id
_entity_poly.type
_entity_poly.pdbx_seq_one_letter_code
_entity_poly.pdbx_strand_id
1 'polypeptide(L)'
;MFPSGLVVILVLTFSLTESKVDLLATPETIAVGLSSKFTLTCNVPVNHTMHVSSIHIYHSAGPEQNMSQLARIDVTGRIVTYLPNVASVSGHVLVNEDSNLTVEWVFPTSAQAGYYVCNVTLSGAHALPYHETQNHTVGKTKPDFVNVIQELRKMRSYVESKFGNQTEKWTQTYETFKSTHFIKLNVTGSSNSDYLLSKELNSTAMQSDVMCHLLGGYLAEVSPREEQDITQALRTYGNGPADLILIGGSDVDDTGNWLYMRNELPLKLNVSLPAAPGQDCLAFNTKASFRVVQISCSNPSSSGTSMFLCQIDT
;
A
#
# COMPACT_ATOMS: atom_id res chain seq x y z
N MET A 1 -43.16 6.72 -77.31
CA MET A 1 -43.40 8.08 -76.78
C MET A 1 -43.69 7.96 -75.28
N PHE A 2 -42.67 8.11 -74.45
CA PHE A 2 -42.81 8.35 -73.01
C PHE A 2 -41.78 9.45 -72.68
N PRO A 3 -42.15 10.52 -71.95
CA PRO A 3 -41.30 11.67 -71.81
C PRO A 3 -40.20 11.40 -70.78
N SER A 4 -38.97 11.69 -71.18
CA SER A 4 -37.79 11.68 -70.32
C SER A 4 -37.91 12.77 -69.26
N GLY A 5 -38.27 12.39 -68.04
CA GLY A 5 -38.30 13.28 -66.88
C GLY A 5 -36.88 13.53 -66.36
N LEU A 6 -36.44 14.79 -66.43
CA LEU A 6 -35.18 15.26 -65.88
C LEU A 6 -35.28 15.33 -64.34
N VAL A 7 -34.57 14.46 -63.62
CA VAL A 7 -34.49 14.51 -62.15
C VAL A 7 -33.33 15.43 -61.76
N VAL A 8 -33.65 16.60 -61.22
CA VAL A 8 -32.67 17.54 -60.66
C VAL A 8 -32.41 17.13 -59.21
N ILE A 9 -31.24 16.56 -58.94
CA ILE A 9 -30.76 16.27 -57.58
C ILE A 9 -30.09 17.53 -57.04
N LEU A 10 -30.79 18.24 -56.15
CA LEU A 10 -30.23 19.38 -55.42
C LEU A 10 -29.33 18.86 -54.29
N VAL A 11 -28.01 18.83 -54.51
CA VAL A 11 -27.04 18.47 -53.47
C VAL A 11 -26.79 19.69 -52.60
N LEU A 12 -27.49 19.77 -51.47
CA LEU A 12 -27.20 20.73 -50.41
C LEU A 12 -25.91 20.30 -49.71
N THR A 13 -24.78 20.93 -50.08
CA THR A 13 -23.54 20.81 -49.31
C THR A 13 -23.68 21.64 -48.04
N PHE A 14 -24.07 21.00 -46.94
CA PHE A 14 -23.93 21.58 -45.61
C PHE A 14 -22.44 21.62 -45.26
N SER A 15 -21.87 22.82 -45.27
CA SER A 15 -20.55 23.07 -44.67
C SER A 15 -20.71 22.91 -43.16
N LEU A 16 -20.39 21.73 -42.63
CA LEU A 16 -20.25 21.53 -41.19
C LEU A 16 -19.09 22.44 -40.74
N THR A 17 -19.40 23.50 -40.02
CA THR A 17 -18.40 24.30 -39.34
C THR A 17 -17.79 23.41 -38.26
N GLU A 18 -16.56 22.96 -38.48
CA GLU A 18 -15.77 22.19 -37.54
C GLU A 18 -15.65 23.00 -36.23
N SER A 19 -16.13 22.44 -35.11
CA SER A 19 -15.99 23.07 -33.79
C SER A 19 -14.51 23.20 -33.46
N LYS A 20 -14.08 24.37 -32.97
CA LYS A 20 -12.68 24.64 -32.65
C LYS A 20 -12.30 24.23 -31.23
N VAL A 21 -13.17 23.51 -30.52
CA VAL A 21 -12.93 23.02 -29.17
C VAL A 21 -13.33 21.55 -29.10
N ASP A 22 -12.40 20.73 -28.62
CA ASP A 22 -12.61 19.29 -28.43
C ASP A 22 -12.71 18.95 -26.95
N LEU A 23 -13.70 18.16 -26.57
CA LEU A 23 -13.82 17.59 -25.23
C LEU A 23 -13.77 16.08 -25.32
N LEU A 24 -12.65 15.50 -24.88
CA LEU A 24 -12.34 14.08 -24.98
C LEU A 24 -12.41 13.41 -23.61
N ALA A 25 -13.08 12.27 -23.55
CA ALA A 25 -13.26 11.49 -22.33
C ALA A 25 -12.68 10.08 -22.52
N THR A 26 -11.75 9.68 -21.65
CA THR A 26 -11.06 8.39 -21.74
C THR A 26 -11.09 7.68 -20.39
N PRO A 27 -11.81 6.54 -20.24
CA PRO A 27 -12.72 5.94 -21.21
C PRO A 27 -14.03 6.74 -21.35
N GLU A 28 -14.74 6.56 -22.47
CA GLU A 28 -16.09 7.15 -22.71
C GLU A 28 -17.17 6.58 -21.77
N THR A 29 -16.91 5.40 -21.19
CA THR A 29 -17.82 4.73 -20.25
C THR A 29 -17.06 4.27 -19.02
N ILE A 30 -17.54 4.65 -17.84
CA ILE A 30 -16.98 4.24 -16.55
C ILE A 30 -17.61 2.90 -16.14
N ALA A 31 -16.78 1.85 -16.07
CA ALA A 31 -17.15 0.57 -15.48
C ALA A 31 -16.97 0.68 -13.97
N VAL A 32 -18.05 0.97 -13.25
CA VAL A 32 -17.99 1.32 -11.82
C VAL A 32 -17.35 0.17 -11.02
N GLY A 33 -16.24 0.47 -10.34
CA GLY A 33 -15.47 -0.49 -9.54
C GLY A 33 -14.40 -1.27 -10.30
N LEU A 34 -14.32 -1.15 -11.64
CA LEU A 34 -13.26 -1.76 -12.45
C LEU A 34 -12.38 -0.74 -13.19
N SER A 35 -12.93 0.41 -13.57
CA SER A 35 -12.14 1.48 -14.18
C SER A 35 -11.10 2.00 -13.19
N SER A 36 -9.81 1.87 -13.53
CA SER A 36 -8.71 2.34 -12.70
C SER A 36 -8.46 3.84 -12.84
N LYS A 37 -8.78 4.40 -14.01
CA LYS A 37 -8.54 5.80 -14.37
C LYS A 37 -9.63 6.32 -15.29
N PHE A 38 -9.98 7.59 -15.11
CA PHE A 38 -10.82 8.36 -16.03
C PHE A 38 -10.20 9.73 -16.23
N THR A 39 -10.06 10.14 -17.48
CA THR A 39 -9.45 11.40 -17.87
C THR A 39 -10.40 12.15 -18.79
N LEU A 40 -10.61 13.42 -18.48
CA LEU A 40 -11.38 14.35 -19.30
C LEU A 40 -10.47 15.49 -19.72
N THR A 41 -10.33 15.69 -21.03
CA THR A 41 -9.43 16.70 -21.60
C THR A 41 -10.22 17.62 -22.52
N CYS A 42 -10.23 18.92 -22.20
CA CYS A 42 -10.67 19.94 -23.12
C CYS A 42 -9.45 20.52 -23.87
N ASN A 43 -9.44 20.38 -25.18
CA ASN A 43 -8.41 20.88 -26.06
C ASN A 43 -8.96 22.03 -26.91
N VAL A 44 -8.17 23.08 -27.04
CA VAL A 44 -8.46 24.25 -27.85
C VAL A 44 -7.31 24.43 -28.84
N PRO A 45 -7.44 23.95 -30.09
CA PRO A 45 -6.46 24.19 -31.13
C PRO A 45 -6.15 25.68 -31.30
N VAL A 46 -4.90 25.97 -31.66
CA VAL A 46 -4.44 27.33 -31.93
C VAL A 46 -5.30 28.01 -33.00
N ASN A 47 -5.71 29.25 -32.73
CA ASN A 47 -6.41 30.10 -33.69
C ASN A 47 -5.69 31.44 -33.80
N HIS A 48 -5.12 31.73 -34.98
CA HIS A 48 -4.36 32.97 -35.21
C HIS A 48 -5.15 34.28 -35.06
N THR A 49 -6.48 34.21 -35.00
CA THR A 49 -7.36 35.39 -34.89
C THR A 49 -7.90 35.64 -33.48
N MET A 50 -7.84 34.65 -32.60
CA MET A 50 -8.44 34.69 -31.26
C MET A 50 -7.55 33.98 -30.25
N HIS A 51 -7.33 34.60 -29.09
CA HIS A 51 -6.54 34.03 -28.01
C HIS A 51 -7.44 33.45 -26.92
N VAL A 52 -7.05 32.29 -26.41
CA VAL A 52 -7.74 31.66 -25.28
C VAL A 52 -7.49 32.48 -24.02
N SER A 53 -8.56 32.95 -23.39
CA SER A 53 -8.50 33.70 -22.14
C SER A 53 -8.67 32.81 -20.91
N SER A 54 -9.56 31.81 -21.01
CA SER A 54 -9.78 30.83 -19.95
C SER A 54 -10.51 29.59 -20.46
N ILE A 55 -10.23 28.44 -19.86
CA ILE A 55 -10.95 27.17 -20.09
C ILE A 55 -11.62 26.76 -18.77
N HIS A 56 -12.90 26.42 -18.83
CA HIS A 56 -13.70 25.96 -17.69
C HIS A 56 -14.34 24.63 -18.04
N ILE A 57 -14.25 23.66 -17.13
CA ILE A 57 -14.93 22.36 -17.25
C ILE A 57 -16.02 22.29 -16.20
N TYR A 58 -17.22 21.91 -16.64
CA TYR A 58 -18.40 21.71 -15.81
C TYR A 58 -18.90 20.27 -15.92
N HIS A 59 -19.61 19.82 -14.88
CA HIS A 59 -20.27 18.51 -14.80
C HIS A 59 -21.66 18.62 -14.21
N SER A 60 -22.55 17.76 -14.69
CA SER A 60 -23.89 17.53 -14.17
C SER A 60 -24.28 16.07 -14.38
N ALA A 61 -25.29 15.56 -13.68
CA ALA A 61 -25.72 14.18 -13.92
C ALA A 61 -26.47 14.02 -15.26
N GLY A 62 -26.95 15.12 -15.86
CA GLY A 62 -27.63 15.15 -17.15
C GLY A 62 -27.76 16.58 -17.69
N PRO A 63 -28.11 16.75 -18.98
CA PRO A 63 -28.01 18.04 -19.68
C PRO A 63 -28.91 19.15 -19.12
N GLU A 64 -30.01 18.80 -18.45
CA GLU A 64 -30.97 19.76 -17.88
C GLU A 64 -30.73 20.06 -16.38
N GLN A 65 -29.68 19.48 -15.79
CA GLN A 65 -29.40 19.66 -14.36
C GLN A 65 -28.42 20.81 -14.10
N ASN A 66 -28.41 21.30 -12.85
CA ASN A 66 -27.47 22.32 -12.40
C ASN A 66 -26.03 21.82 -12.60
N MET A 67 -25.27 22.61 -13.36
CA MET A 67 -23.86 22.34 -13.62
C MET A 67 -23.01 22.79 -12.44
N SER A 68 -22.13 21.89 -12.00
CA SER A 68 -21.06 22.18 -11.05
C SER A 68 -19.77 22.43 -11.81
N GLN A 69 -19.04 23.47 -11.44
CA GLN A 69 -17.72 23.71 -12.01
C GLN A 69 -16.72 22.72 -11.41
N LEU A 70 -15.89 22.09 -12.24
CA LEU A 70 -14.86 21.14 -11.79
C LEU A 70 -13.51 21.80 -11.66
N ALA A 71 -13.12 22.48 -12.73
CA ALA A 71 -11.80 23.07 -12.90
C ALA A 71 -11.88 24.29 -13.81
N ARG A 72 -10.95 25.22 -13.58
CA ARG A 72 -10.64 26.30 -14.54
C ARG A 72 -9.15 26.56 -14.62
N ILE A 73 -8.74 27.06 -15.77
CA ILE A 73 -7.42 27.64 -16.00
C ILE A 73 -7.60 28.94 -16.79
N ASP A 74 -6.75 29.93 -16.53
CA ASP A 74 -6.71 31.21 -17.23
C ASP A 74 -5.31 31.47 -17.81
N VAL A 75 -5.16 32.59 -18.53
CA VAL A 75 -3.88 33.03 -19.13
C VAL A 75 -2.72 33.20 -18.14
N THR A 76 -2.99 33.29 -16.83
CA THR A 76 -1.92 33.32 -15.82
C THR A 76 -1.36 31.94 -15.52
N GLY A 77 -1.96 30.88 -16.08
CA GLY A 77 -1.64 29.48 -15.81
C GLY A 77 -2.19 28.99 -14.47
N ARG A 78 -2.99 29.80 -13.76
CA ARG A 78 -3.52 29.44 -12.45
C ARG A 78 -4.68 28.46 -12.61
N ILE A 79 -4.47 27.23 -12.12
CA ILE A 79 -5.52 26.21 -12.03
C ILE A 79 -6.29 26.38 -10.72
N VAL A 80 -7.62 26.38 -10.79
CA VAL A 80 -8.52 26.33 -9.62
C VAL A 80 -9.43 25.12 -9.75
N THR A 81 -9.50 24.30 -8.70
CA THR A 81 -10.32 23.08 -8.63
C THR A 81 -11.39 23.23 -7.56
N TYR A 82 -12.57 22.67 -7.81
CA TYR A 82 -13.75 22.80 -6.92
C TYR A 82 -14.32 21.46 -6.45
N LEU A 83 -13.77 20.33 -6.91
CA LEU A 83 -14.27 19.00 -6.58
C LEU A 83 -13.44 18.29 -5.51
N PRO A 84 -14.09 17.58 -4.57
CA PRO A 84 -13.43 16.52 -3.82
C PRO A 84 -13.13 15.32 -4.74
N ASN A 85 -12.03 14.61 -4.46
CA ASN A 85 -11.65 13.35 -5.11
C ASN A 85 -11.13 13.42 -6.56
N VAL A 86 -10.67 14.59 -7.03
CA VAL A 86 -9.88 14.67 -8.26
C VAL A 86 -8.44 14.26 -7.95
N ALA A 87 -7.88 13.33 -8.72
CA ALA A 87 -6.52 12.85 -8.51
C ALA A 87 -5.49 13.87 -8.99
N SER A 88 -5.73 14.48 -10.15
CA SER A 88 -4.91 15.58 -10.66
C SER A 88 -5.68 16.46 -11.64
N VAL A 89 -5.28 17.74 -11.72
CA VAL A 89 -5.70 18.67 -12.75
C VAL A 89 -4.46 19.33 -13.33
N SER A 90 -4.37 19.35 -14.65
CA SER A 90 -3.23 19.92 -15.38
C SER A 90 -3.72 20.62 -16.63
N GLY A 91 -2.93 21.56 -17.15
CA GLY A 91 -3.30 22.29 -18.35
C GLY A 91 -2.42 23.49 -18.58
N HIS A 92 -2.62 24.14 -19.71
CA HIS A 92 -1.97 25.41 -20.05
C HIS A 92 -2.87 26.23 -20.98
N VAL A 93 -2.72 27.55 -20.90
CA VAL A 93 -3.36 28.51 -21.81
C VAL A 93 -2.24 29.29 -22.50
N LEU A 94 -2.11 29.11 -23.81
CA LEU A 94 -1.05 29.68 -24.62
C LEU A 94 -1.64 30.50 -25.79
N VAL A 95 -0.92 31.54 -26.19
CA VAL A 95 -1.42 32.55 -27.16
C VAL A 95 -1.29 32.04 -28.61
N ASN A 96 -0.23 31.29 -28.90
CA ASN A 96 0.17 30.86 -30.25
C ASN A 96 0.34 29.34 -30.37
N GLU A 97 -0.12 28.61 -29.36
CA GLU A 97 -0.05 27.15 -29.29
C GLU A 97 -1.41 26.65 -28.82
N ASP A 98 -1.62 25.34 -28.93
CA ASP A 98 -2.82 24.71 -28.42
C ASP A 98 -2.92 24.95 -26.90
N SER A 99 -4.14 25.16 -26.42
CA SER A 99 -4.42 25.29 -25.00
C SER A 99 -5.23 24.09 -24.54
N ASN A 100 -5.01 23.63 -23.30
CA ASN A 100 -5.78 22.53 -22.76
C ASN A 100 -6.03 22.62 -21.25
N LEU A 101 -7.05 21.88 -20.83
CA LEU A 101 -7.34 21.60 -19.42
C LEU A 101 -7.74 20.13 -19.30
N THR A 102 -7.01 19.39 -18.47
CA THR A 102 -7.21 17.97 -18.21
C THR A 102 -7.55 17.75 -16.73
N VAL A 103 -8.60 16.97 -16.50
CA VAL A 103 -9.03 16.52 -15.18
C VAL A 103 -8.92 14.99 -15.13
N GLU A 104 -8.27 14.47 -14.09
CA GLU A 104 -8.02 13.04 -13.93
C GLU A 104 -8.55 12.53 -12.59
N TRP A 105 -9.22 11.38 -12.64
CA TRP A 105 -9.67 10.62 -11.49
C TRP A 105 -9.00 9.25 -11.49
N VAL A 106 -8.63 8.80 -10.29
CA VAL A 106 -8.16 7.44 -10.03
C VAL A 106 -9.28 6.70 -9.29
N PHE A 107 -9.63 5.51 -9.77
CA PHE A 107 -10.78 4.73 -9.33
C PHE A 107 -12.11 5.53 -9.37
N PRO A 108 -12.51 6.07 -10.54
CA PRO A 108 -13.75 6.81 -10.69
C PRO A 108 -14.97 5.99 -10.23
N THR A 109 -15.90 6.69 -9.60
CA THR A 109 -17.18 6.13 -9.13
C THR A 109 -18.31 6.53 -10.08
N SER A 110 -19.53 6.08 -9.78
CA SER A 110 -20.72 6.49 -10.55
C SER A 110 -21.00 8.00 -10.54
N ALA A 111 -20.40 8.76 -9.61
CA ALA A 111 -20.55 10.22 -9.53
C ALA A 111 -19.79 10.95 -10.64
N GLN A 112 -18.75 10.34 -11.23
CA GLN A 112 -17.99 10.90 -12.35
C GLN A 112 -18.60 10.54 -13.72
N ALA A 113 -19.70 9.80 -13.77
CA ALA A 113 -20.46 9.65 -15.01
C ALA A 113 -21.46 10.81 -15.15
N GLY A 114 -21.85 11.13 -16.38
CA GLY A 114 -22.83 12.20 -16.64
C GLY A 114 -22.46 13.10 -17.79
N TYR A 115 -22.97 14.32 -17.74
CA TYR A 115 -22.87 15.31 -18.81
C TYR A 115 -21.79 16.35 -18.46
N TYR A 116 -20.83 16.51 -19.35
CA TYR A 116 -19.70 17.41 -19.22
C TYR A 116 -19.76 18.52 -20.26
N VAL A 117 -19.33 19.71 -19.84
CA VAL A 117 -19.26 20.88 -20.71
C VAL A 117 -17.90 21.53 -20.55
N CYS A 118 -17.20 21.72 -21.66
CA CYS A 118 -16.07 22.62 -21.74
C CYS A 118 -16.54 23.96 -22.29
N ASN A 119 -16.34 25.03 -21.52
CA ASN A 119 -16.62 26.39 -21.94
C ASN A 119 -15.29 27.15 -22.01
N VAL A 120 -15.01 27.69 -23.20
CA VAL A 120 -13.77 28.39 -23.53
C VAL A 120 -14.11 29.84 -23.81
N THR A 121 -13.44 30.74 -23.13
CA THR A 121 -13.53 32.18 -23.41
C THR A 121 -12.39 32.57 -24.33
N LEU A 122 -12.72 33.10 -25.50
CA LEU A 122 -11.81 33.61 -26.51
C LEU A 122 -11.85 35.14 -26.55
N SER A 123 -10.70 35.77 -26.73
CA SER A 123 -10.57 37.23 -26.89
C SER A 123 -9.76 37.56 -28.14
N GLY A 124 -10.26 38.47 -28.97
CA GLY A 124 -9.56 39.00 -30.14
C GLY A 124 -9.19 40.47 -29.95
N ALA A 125 -8.30 41.00 -30.81
CA ALA A 125 -7.75 42.36 -30.67
C ALA A 125 -8.79 43.49 -30.55
N HIS A 126 -9.99 43.30 -31.12
CA HIS A 126 -11.08 44.30 -31.11
C HIS A 126 -12.47 43.68 -30.87
N ALA A 127 -12.53 42.42 -30.42
CA ALA A 127 -13.79 41.71 -30.24
C ALA A 127 -14.19 41.68 -28.76
N LEU A 128 -15.49 41.76 -28.49
CA LEU A 128 -16.05 41.36 -27.20
C LEU A 128 -15.68 39.89 -26.93
N PRO A 129 -15.55 39.49 -25.65
CA PRO A 129 -15.31 38.10 -25.30
C PRO A 129 -16.32 37.18 -25.99
N TYR A 130 -15.81 36.18 -26.68
CA TYR A 130 -16.60 35.16 -27.36
C TYR A 130 -16.49 33.85 -26.58
N HIS A 131 -17.60 33.14 -26.44
CA HIS A 131 -17.63 31.87 -25.73
C HIS A 131 -17.86 30.73 -26.71
N GLU A 132 -16.99 29.73 -26.68
CA GLU A 132 -17.16 28.49 -27.41
C GLU A 132 -17.41 27.35 -26.42
N THR A 133 -18.36 26.49 -26.74
CA THR A 133 -18.80 25.44 -25.81
C THR A 133 -18.86 24.10 -26.52
N GLN A 134 -18.22 23.10 -25.93
CA GLN A 134 -18.28 21.71 -26.36
C GLN A 134 -18.82 20.85 -25.23
N ASN A 135 -19.63 19.84 -25.57
CA ASN A 135 -20.20 18.92 -24.59
C ASN A 135 -19.83 17.47 -24.87
N HIS A 136 -19.84 16.65 -23.82
CA HIS A 136 -19.57 15.22 -23.91
C HIS A 136 -20.34 14.48 -22.83
N THR A 137 -20.93 13.33 -23.15
CA THR A 137 -21.65 12.50 -22.18
C THR A 137 -20.85 11.24 -21.89
N VAL A 138 -20.49 11.06 -20.62
CA VAL A 138 -19.76 9.88 -20.16
C VAL A 138 -20.75 8.87 -19.61
N GLY A 139 -20.76 7.69 -20.24
CA GLY A 139 -21.60 6.58 -19.83
C GLY A 139 -21.14 5.97 -18.51
N LYS A 140 -22.03 5.19 -17.89
CA LYS A 140 -21.67 4.27 -16.81
C LYS A 140 -22.20 2.89 -17.12
N THR A 141 -21.39 1.89 -16.83
CA THR A 141 -21.80 0.50 -16.90
C THR A 141 -21.55 -0.15 -15.56
N LYS A 142 -22.52 -0.96 -15.13
CA LYS A 142 -22.27 -1.90 -14.04
C LYS A 142 -21.56 -3.09 -14.68
N PRO A 143 -20.32 -3.41 -14.28
CA PRO A 143 -19.64 -4.57 -14.83
C PRO A 143 -20.44 -5.84 -14.50
N ASP A 144 -20.59 -6.70 -15.49
CA ASP A 144 -21.12 -8.04 -15.26
C ASP A 144 -20.12 -8.90 -14.46
N PHE A 145 -20.60 -10.04 -13.98
CA PHE A 145 -19.78 -10.97 -13.20
C PHE A 145 -18.60 -11.55 -14.00
N VAL A 146 -18.73 -11.65 -15.33
CA VAL A 146 -17.68 -12.17 -16.21
C VAL A 146 -16.50 -11.18 -16.26
N ASN A 147 -16.78 -9.89 -16.39
CA ASN A 147 -15.78 -8.81 -16.39
C ASN A 147 -15.02 -8.76 -15.04
N VAL A 148 -15.74 -8.92 -13.93
CA VAL A 148 -15.12 -8.96 -12.60
C VAL A 148 -14.19 -10.19 -12.47
N ILE A 149 -14.63 -11.38 -12.89
CA ILE A 149 -13.78 -12.57 -12.88
C ILE A 149 -12.53 -12.38 -13.76
N GLN A 150 -12.69 -11.77 -14.94
CA GLN A 150 -11.57 -11.53 -15.84
C GLN A 150 -10.52 -10.61 -15.20
N GLU A 151 -10.94 -9.51 -14.56
CA GLU A 151 -10.00 -8.63 -13.85
C GLU A 151 -9.36 -9.31 -12.62
N LEU A 152 -10.12 -10.12 -11.87
CA LEU A 152 -9.54 -10.93 -10.79
C LEU A 152 -8.48 -11.92 -11.29
N ARG A 153 -8.69 -12.53 -12.46
CA ARG A 153 -7.68 -13.41 -13.09
C ARG A 153 -6.45 -12.65 -13.53
N LYS A 154 -6.61 -11.44 -14.10
CA LYS A 154 -5.47 -10.57 -14.45
C LYS A 154 -4.69 -10.17 -13.21
N MET A 155 -5.37 -9.78 -12.14
CA MET A 155 -4.75 -9.41 -10.87
C MET A 155 -4.00 -10.60 -10.26
N ARG A 156 -4.61 -11.79 -10.24
CA ARG A 156 -3.95 -13.02 -9.80
C ARG A 156 -2.70 -13.32 -10.60
N SER A 157 -2.78 -13.28 -11.94
CA SER A 157 -1.64 -13.52 -12.82
C SER A 157 -0.52 -12.50 -12.61
N TYR A 158 -0.87 -11.22 -12.43
CA TYR A 158 0.11 -10.18 -12.11
C TYR A 158 0.80 -10.46 -10.78
N VAL A 159 0.04 -10.78 -9.73
CA VAL A 159 0.58 -11.13 -8.40
C VAL A 159 1.49 -12.36 -8.50
N GLU A 160 1.03 -13.44 -9.14
CA GLU A 160 1.83 -14.65 -9.35
C GLU A 160 3.10 -14.37 -10.17
N SER A 161 3.04 -13.52 -11.21
CA SER A 161 4.22 -13.16 -12.00
C SER A 161 5.24 -12.31 -11.24
N LYS A 162 4.77 -11.41 -10.37
CA LYS A 162 5.62 -10.46 -9.64
C LYS A 162 6.18 -11.08 -8.37
N PHE A 163 5.39 -11.92 -7.71
CA PHE A 163 5.71 -12.47 -6.40
C PHE A 163 5.95 -13.99 -6.43
N GLY A 164 5.45 -14.75 -7.38
CA GLY A 164 5.60 -16.21 -7.43
C GLY A 164 7.05 -16.66 -7.51
N ASN A 165 7.87 -16.03 -8.37
CA ASN A 165 9.32 -16.28 -8.40
C ASN A 165 10.06 -15.68 -7.19
N GLN A 166 9.45 -14.71 -6.51
CA GLN A 166 10.03 -14.17 -5.28
C GLN A 166 9.76 -15.08 -4.09
N THR A 167 8.68 -15.85 -4.05
CA THR A 167 8.38 -16.76 -2.94
C THR A 167 9.50 -17.77 -2.73
N GLU A 168 9.99 -18.42 -3.79
CA GLU A 168 11.11 -19.35 -3.67
C GLU A 168 12.40 -18.66 -3.20
N LYS A 169 12.71 -17.48 -3.75
CA LYS A 169 13.87 -16.69 -3.34
C LYS A 169 13.75 -16.21 -1.89
N TRP A 170 12.57 -15.81 -1.44
CA TRP A 170 12.30 -15.40 -0.07
C TRP A 170 12.38 -16.59 0.88
N THR A 171 11.81 -17.74 0.53
CA THR A 171 11.95 -18.97 1.30
C THR A 171 13.41 -19.37 1.43
N GLN A 172 14.18 -19.35 0.33
CA GLN A 172 15.60 -19.66 0.38
C GLN A 172 16.38 -18.62 1.20
N THR A 173 16.08 -17.34 1.06
CA THR A 173 16.72 -16.27 1.84
C THR A 173 16.38 -16.42 3.32
N TYR A 174 15.13 -16.74 3.65
CA TYR A 174 14.65 -16.98 4.99
C TYR A 174 15.33 -18.20 5.63
N GLU A 175 15.38 -19.33 4.94
CA GLU A 175 16.06 -20.54 5.43
C GLU A 175 17.58 -20.33 5.54
N THR A 176 18.17 -19.56 4.62
CA THR A 176 19.60 -19.18 4.71
C THR A 176 19.84 -18.27 5.91
N PHE A 177 18.99 -17.26 6.14
CA PHE A 177 19.06 -16.39 7.31
C PHE A 177 18.91 -17.20 8.60
N LYS A 178 17.86 -18.02 8.70
CA LYS A 178 17.58 -18.90 9.84
C LYS A 178 18.77 -19.82 10.13
N SER A 179 19.30 -20.53 9.14
CA SER A 179 20.44 -21.44 9.34
C SER A 179 21.78 -20.73 9.59
N THR A 180 21.95 -19.50 9.08
CA THR A 180 23.18 -18.71 9.29
C THR A 180 23.20 -18.12 10.69
N HIS A 181 22.09 -17.56 11.18
CA HIS A 181 22.03 -16.84 12.44
C HIS A 181 21.54 -17.68 13.63
N PHE A 182 20.97 -18.86 13.39
CA PHE A 182 20.40 -19.70 14.44
C PHE A 182 20.85 -21.15 14.37
N ILE A 183 20.73 -21.82 15.51
CA ILE A 183 20.91 -23.26 15.69
C ILE A 183 19.57 -23.82 16.15
N LYS A 184 19.02 -24.76 15.38
CA LYS A 184 17.81 -25.47 15.79
C LYS A 184 18.16 -26.46 16.90
N LEU A 185 17.52 -26.33 18.07
CA LEU A 185 17.66 -27.26 19.18
C LEU A 185 16.72 -28.45 18.98
N ASN A 186 17.20 -29.65 19.33
CA ASN A 186 16.39 -30.86 19.30
C ASN A 186 15.72 -31.05 20.68
N VAL A 187 14.49 -30.53 20.82
CA VAL A 187 13.70 -30.58 22.06
C VAL A 187 12.62 -31.64 21.89
N THR A 188 12.74 -32.77 22.59
CA THR A 188 11.87 -33.95 22.39
C THR A 188 10.47 -33.80 22.97
N GLY A 189 10.26 -32.88 23.92
CA GLY A 189 9.00 -32.69 24.63
C GLY A 189 8.03 -31.67 24.02
N SER A 190 8.44 -30.94 22.98
CA SER A 190 7.59 -29.96 22.28
C SER A 190 7.09 -30.56 20.97
N SER A 191 5.79 -30.79 20.85
CA SER A 191 5.20 -31.32 19.61
C SER A 191 4.85 -30.24 18.58
N ASN A 192 4.81 -28.96 18.99
CA ASN A 192 4.19 -27.88 18.20
C ASN A 192 5.09 -26.65 17.99
N SER A 193 6.31 -26.67 18.54
CA SER A 193 7.21 -25.53 18.41
C SER A 193 8.66 -25.96 18.20
N ASP A 194 9.32 -25.27 17.29
CA ASP A 194 10.77 -25.33 17.09
C ASP A 194 11.47 -24.34 18.02
N TYR A 195 12.60 -24.75 18.61
CA TYR A 195 13.45 -23.86 19.39
C TYR A 195 14.72 -23.50 18.63
N LEU A 196 15.00 -22.20 18.51
CA LEU A 196 16.13 -21.66 17.75
C LEU A 196 17.02 -20.83 18.68
N LEU A 197 18.26 -21.29 18.88
CA LEU A 197 19.27 -20.57 19.64
C LEU A 197 20.03 -19.61 18.72
N SER A 198 20.10 -18.32 19.07
CA SER A 198 20.86 -17.32 18.30
C SER A 198 22.35 -17.66 18.27
N LYS A 199 23.07 -17.33 17.20
CA LYS A 199 24.56 -17.40 17.17
C LYS A 199 25.20 -16.07 17.55
N GLU A 200 24.44 -14.99 17.48
CA GLU A 200 24.88 -13.64 17.83
C GLU A 200 24.98 -13.48 19.34
N LEU A 201 26.01 -12.73 19.76
CA LEU A 201 26.29 -12.42 21.15
C LEU A 201 25.90 -10.98 21.49
N ASN A 202 25.59 -10.74 22.76
CA ASN A 202 25.34 -9.43 23.36
C ASN A 202 24.09 -8.71 22.85
N SER A 203 23.06 -9.46 22.46
CA SER A 203 21.75 -8.89 22.14
C SER A 203 21.01 -8.46 23.41
N THR A 204 20.28 -7.36 23.34
CA THR A 204 19.35 -6.93 24.39
C THR A 204 18.04 -7.72 24.32
N ALA A 205 17.26 -7.75 25.40
CA ALA A 205 15.98 -8.47 25.41
C ALA A 205 15.04 -7.98 24.30
N MET A 206 14.95 -6.66 24.09
CA MET A 206 14.15 -6.07 23.02
C MET A 206 14.63 -6.46 21.62
N GLN A 207 15.96 -6.44 21.37
CA GLN A 207 16.50 -6.85 20.08
C GLN A 207 16.24 -8.33 19.80
N SER A 208 16.42 -9.17 20.82
CA SER A 208 16.16 -10.60 20.75
C SER A 208 14.70 -10.90 20.47
N ASP A 209 13.78 -10.21 21.15
CA ASP A 209 12.34 -10.36 20.93
C ASP A 209 11.92 -9.98 19.51
N VAL A 210 12.38 -8.83 19.02
CA VAL A 210 12.14 -8.42 17.62
C VAL A 210 12.68 -9.45 16.65
N MET A 211 13.87 -10.01 16.91
CA MET A 211 14.47 -11.00 16.03
C MET A 211 13.66 -12.31 16.00
N CYS A 212 13.13 -12.76 17.14
CA CYS A 212 12.25 -13.93 17.17
C CYS A 212 10.92 -13.68 16.43
N HIS A 213 10.36 -12.48 16.52
CA HIS A 213 9.16 -12.10 15.77
C HIS A 213 9.38 -12.07 14.26
N LEU A 214 10.57 -11.68 13.79
CA LEU A 214 10.92 -11.76 12.36
C LEU A 214 10.94 -13.20 11.82
N LEU A 215 11.10 -14.19 12.70
CA LEU A 215 11.04 -15.62 12.38
C LEU A 215 9.62 -16.21 12.53
N GLY A 216 8.62 -15.37 12.78
CA GLY A 216 7.24 -15.82 13.05
C GLY A 216 7.07 -16.47 14.43
N GLY A 217 7.97 -16.18 15.37
CA GLY A 217 7.89 -16.67 16.74
C GLY A 217 8.10 -15.55 17.76
N TYR A 218 8.67 -15.91 18.91
CA TYR A 218 8.84 -15.01 20.05
C TYR A 218 9.97 -15.54 20.96
N LEU A 219 10.46 -14.74 21.91
CA LEU A 219 11.41 -15.25 22.92
C LEU A 219 10.79 -16.42 23.68
N ALA A 220 11.55 -17.50 23.88
CA ALA A 220 11.02 -18.78 24.33
C ALA A 220 10.22 -18.67 25.65
N GLU A 221 8.97 -19.14 25.62
CA GLU A 221 8.08 -19.24 26.78
C GLU A 221 8.22 -20.63 27.40
N VAL A 222 9.27 -20.83 28.19
CA VAL A 222 9.63 -22.16 28.68
C VAL A 222 8.65 -22.62 29.77
N SER A 223 8.12 -23.84 29.65
CA SER A 223 7.40 -24.53 30.73
C SER A 223 8.33 -25.44 31.55
N PRO A 224 7.96 -25.88 32.77
CA PRO A 224 8.79 -26.78 33.58
C PRO A 224 9.15 -28.10 32.90
N ARG A 225 8.28 -28.58 31.99
CA ARG A 225 8.54 -29.80 31.22
C ARG A 225 9.57 -29.54 30.12
N GLU A 226 9.45 -28.42 29.40
CA GLU A 226 10.37 -28.04 28.33
C GLU A 226 11.73 -27.60 28.87
N GLU A 227 11.80 -27.04 30.08
CA GLU A 227 13.05 -26.60 30.71
C GLU A 227 14.10 -27.72 30.76
N GLN A 228 13.69 -28.95 31.12
CA GLN A 228 14.61 -30.09 31.19
C GLN A 228 15.16 -30.45 29.80
N ASP A 229 14.30 -30.48 28.78
CA ASP A 229 14.69 -30.84 27.43
C ASP A 229 15.54 -29.75 26.77
N ILE A 230 15.18 -28.48 26.96
CA ILE A 230 15.94 -27.32 26.46
C ILE A 230 17.32 -27.27 27.12
N THR A 231 17.41 -27.38 28.44
CA THR A 231 18.71 -27.35 29.14
C THR A 231 19.58 -28.55 28.76
N GLN A 232 18.98 -29.71 28.52
CA GLN A 232 19.70 -30.87 27.99
C GLN A 232 20.22 -30.62 26.56
N ALA A 233 19.39 -30.08 25.66
CA ALA A 233 19.79 -29.73 24.31
C ALA A 233 20.92 -28.68 24.30
N LEU A 234 20.84 -27.68 25.17
CA LEU A 234 21.88 -26.66 25.34
C LEU A 234 23.20 -27.26 25.87
N ARG A 235 23.15 -28.21 26.81
CA ARG A 235 24.35 -28.94 27.26
C ARG A 235 24.99 -29.75 26.14
N THR A 236 24.19 -30.38 25.28
CA THR A 236 24.68 -31.14 24.13
C THR A 236 25.31 -30.24 23.07
N TYR A 237 24.77 -29.03 22.87
CA TYR A 237 25.41 -28.02 22.03
C TYR A 237 26.78 -27.58 22.59
N GLY A 238 26.96 -27.68 23.91
CA GLY A 238 28.18 -27.35 24.63
C GLY A 238 28.02 -26.04 25.40
N ASN A 239 28.92 -25.80 26.37
CA ASN A 239 29.05 -24.49 27.00
C ASN A 239 29.59 -23.51 25.95
N GLY A 240 28.70 -23.02 25.08
CA GLY A 240 29.01 -22.07 24.03
C GLY A 240 29.64 -20.79 24.59
N PRO A 241 29.97 -19.82 23.73
CA PRO A 241 30.67 -18.60 24.13
C PRO A 241 29.83 -17.64 25.00
N ALA A 242 28.57 -17.99 25.30
CA ALA A 242 27.66 -17.16 26.09
C ALA A 242 27.56 -17.63 27.54
N ASP A 243 27.57 -16.65 28.44
CA ASP A 243 27.30 -16.81 29.87
C ASP A 243 25.79 -16.88 30.16
N LEU A 244 24.98 -16.27 29.29
CA LEU A 244 23.55 -16.09 29.45
C LEU A 244 22.78 -16.43 28.17
N ILE A 245 21.59 -17.00 28.31
CA ILE A 245 20.65 -17.24 27.20
C ILE A 245 19.30 -16.62 27.55
N LEU A 246 18.94 -15.51 26.91
CA LEU A 246 17.67 -14.81 27.11
C LEU A 246 16.47 -15.67 26.76
N ILE A 247 15.42 -15.57 27.57
CA ILE A 247 14.11 -16.21 27.38
C ILE A 247 12.98 -15.18 27.59
N GLY A 248 11.75 -15.52 27.24
CA GLY A 248 10.65 -14.55 27.11
C GLY A 248 9.99 -14.09 28.41
N GLY A 249 10.69 -14.11 29.55
CA GLY A 249 10.12 -13.70 30.85
C GLY A 249 10.60 -12.33 31.31
N SER A 250 9.69 -11.51 31.82
CA SER A 250 9.96 -10.15 32.31
C SER A 250 9.01 -9.73 33.44
N ASP A 251 9.45 -8.79 34.29
CA ASP A 251 8.62 -8.10 35.30
C ASP A 251 8.71 -6.56 35.20
N VAL A 252 9.06 -6.04 34.00
CA VAL A 252 9.24 -4.59 33.72
C VAL A 252 8.05 -3.75 34.17
N ASP A 253 6.82 -4.25 33.99
CA ASP A 253 5.61 -3.50 34.26
C ASP A 253 5.12 -3.64 35.72
N ASP A 254 5.56 -4.66 36.45
CA ASP A 254 5.13 -4.95 37.82
C ASP A 254 6.16 -5.81 38.57
N THR A 255 7.06 -5.15 39.31
CA THR A 255 8.21 -5.80 39.98
C THR A 255 7.78 -6.96 40.86
N GLY A 256 8.34 -8.15 40.59
CA GLY A 256 8.02 -9.39 41.29
C GLY A 256 6.89 -10.22 40.67
N ASN A 257 6.14 -9.66 39.71
CA ASN A 257 5.13 -10.37 38.94
C ASN A 257 5.68 -10.71 37.55
N TRP A 258 6.25 -11.91 37.44
CA TRP A 258 6.88 -12.37 36.21
C TRP A 258 5.85 -12.85 35.18
N LEU A 259 5.86 -12.21 34.02
CA LEU A 259 4.98 -12.50 32.89
C LEU A 259 5.79 -12.86 31.64
N TYR A 260 5.18 -13.57 30.71
CA TYR A 260 5.73 -13.75 29.37
C TYR A 260 5.56 -12.48 28.54
N MET A 261 6.63 -12.04 27.87
CA MET A 261 6.67 -10.77 27.13
C MET A 261 5.66 -10.67 25.98
N ARG A 262 5.25 -11.80 25.38
CA ARG A 262 4.35 -11.83 24.21
C ARG A 262 2.89 -11.56 24.59
N ASN A 263 2.42 -12.21 25.66
CA ASN A 263 1.00 -12.35 25.95
C ASN A 263 0.63 -11.93 27.38
N GLU A 264 1.60 -11.46 28.17
CA GLU A 264 1.43 -11.01 29.55
C GLU A 264 0.83 -12.09 30.46
N LEU A 265 0.95 -13.37 30.09
CA LEU A 265 0.51 -14.47 30.93
C LEU A 265 1.55 -14.77 32.00
N PRO A 266 1.14 -15.21 33.20
CA PRO A 266 2.07 -15.61 34.26
C PRO A 266 3.05 -16.69 33.79
N LEU A 267 4.30 -16.58 34.21
CA LEU A 267 5.29 -17.63 33.96
C LEU A 267 4.82 -18.98 34.48
N LYS A 268 5.01 -20.02 33.67
CA LYS A 268 4.77 -21.41 34.10
C LYS A 268 5.97 -21.99 34.86
N LEU A 269 7.14 -21.36 34.76
CA LEU A 269 8.34 -21.77 35.47
C LEU A 269 8.18 -21.55 36.97
N ASN A 270 8.59 -22.54 37.76
CA ASN A 270 8.64 -22.39 39.21
C ASN A 270 9.96 -21.72 39.62
N VAL A 271 10.04 -20.40 39.40
CA VAL A 271 11.22 -19.60 39.72
C VAL A 271 10.94 -18.69 40.92
N SER A 272 11.69 -18.91 42.00
CA SER A 272 11.70 -18.00 43.15
C SER A 272 12.93 -17.13 43.05
N LEU A 273 12.80 -15.98 42.39
CA LEU A 273 13.91 -15.06 42.15
C LEU A 273 13.80 -13.85 43.08
N PRO A 274 14.88 -13.47 43.78
CA PRO A 274 14.86 -12.30 44.67
C PRO A 274 14.68 -11.03 43.84
N ALA A 275 13.87 -10.08 44.30
CA ALA A 275 13.72 -8.80 43.60
C ALA A 275 15.08 -8.09 43.50
N ALA A 276 15.53 -7.82 42.29
CA ALA A 276 16.74 -7.06 42.02
C ALA A 276 16.38 -5.84 41.14
N PRO A 277 16.47 -4.61 41.69
CA PRO A 277 16.09 -3.41 40.93
C PRO A 277 16.83 -3.30 39.59
N GLY A 278 16.09 -3.16 38.49
CA GLY A 278 16.64 -3.02 37.14
C GLY A 278 17.12 -4.32 36.50
N GLN A 279 16.76 -5.47 37.06
CA GLN A 279 17.00 -6.80 36.49
C GLN A 279 15.69 -7.45 36.03
N ASP A 280 15.03 -6.78 35.09
CA ASP A 280 13.62 -7.06 34.81
C ASP A 280 13.39 -8.12 33.70
N CYS A 281 14.43 -8.89 33.35
CA CYS A 281 14.40 -9.91 32.30
C CYS A 281 15.01 -11.24 32.75
N LEU A 282 14.58 -12.35 32.13
CA LEU A 282 15.07 -13.68 32.46
C LEU A 282 16.07 -14.25 31.45
N ALA A 283 17.03 -15.01 31.97
CA ALA A 283 17.94 -15.81 31.18
C ALA A 283 18.33 -17.11 31.86
N PHE A 284 18.72 -18.12 31.08
CA PHE A 284 19.47 -19.27 31.59
C PHE A 284 20.95 -18.88 31.78
N ASN A 285 21.48 -19.10 32.98
CA ASN A 285 22.90 -18.92 33.27
C ASN A 285 23.68 -20.20 32.98
N THR A 286 24.51 -20.17 31.93
CA THR A 286 25.25 -21.35 31.44
C THR A 286 26.29 -21.83 32.47
N LYS A 287 26.87 -20.91 33.25
CA LYS A 287 27.83 -21.21 34.34
C LYS A 287 27.15 -21.79 35.58
N ALA A 288 25.87 -21.51 35.79
CA ALA A 288 25.08 -22.00 36.92
C ALA A 288 24.19 -23.21 36.54
N SER A 289 24.70 -24.09 35.69
CA SER A 289 23.98 -25.29 35.21
C SER A 289 22.63 -24.99 34.55
N PHE A 290 22.53 -23.85 33.86
CA PHE A 290 21.32 -23.34 33.21
C PHE A 290 20.19 -23.02 34.18
N ARG A 291 20.50 -22.58 35.41
CA ARG A 291 19.49 -21.99 36.29
C ARG A 291 18.97 -20.68 35.68
N VAL A 292 17.67 -20.46 35.82
CA VAL A 292 17.04 -19.18 35.46
C VAL A 292 17.51 -18.10 36.43
N VAL A 293 17.92 -16.96 35.90
CA VAL A 293 18.38 -15.79 36.65
C VAL A 293 17.73 -14.51 36.13
N GLN A 294 17.65 -13.50 36.99
CA GLN A 294 17.29 -12.14 36.61
C GLN A 294 18.50 -11.41 36.04
N ILE A 295 18.27 -10.61 35.01
CA ILE A 295 19.30 -9.79 34.37
C ILE A 295 18.70 -8.47 33.87
N SER A 296 19.55 -7.49 33.57
CA SER A 296 19.11 -6.26 32.92
C SER A 296 18.64 -6.52 31.49
N CYS A 297 17.44 -6.05 31.14
CA CYS A 297 16.90 -6.13 29.78
C CYS A 297 17.72 -5.34 28.75
N SER A 298 18.27 -4.19 29.16
CA SER A 298 18.97 -3.25 28.28
C SER A 298 20.47 -3.51 28.19
N ASN A 299 21.07 -4.08 29.24
CA ASN A 299 22.49 -4.41 29.26
C ASN A 299 22.76 -5.78 29.89
N PRO A 300 22.31 -6.88 29.24
CA PRO A 300 22.60 -8.22 29.71
C PRO A 300 24.11 -8.51 29.75
N SER A 301 24.88 -7.82 28.89
CA SER A 301 26.34 -7.94 28.79
C SER A 301 27.11 -7.56 30.06
N SER A 302 26.51 -6.73 30.92
CA SER A 302 27.07 -6.39 32.23
C SER A 302 27.28 -7.62 33.14
N SER A 303 26.54 -8.70 32.86
CA SER A 303 26.59 -9.97 33.59
C SER A 303 27.31 -11.09 32.83
N GLY A 304 27.83 -10.81 31.62
CA GLY A 304 28.48 -11.77 30.73
C GLY A 304 27.89 -11.76 29.31
N THR A 305 28.52 -12.48 28.38
CA THR A 305 28.02 -12.56 26.98
C THR A 305 26.65 -13.21 26.90
N SER A 306 25.71 -12.64 26.15
CA SER A 306 24.33 -13.15 26.04
C SER A 306 24.00 -13.68 24.63
N MET A 307 23.37 -14.84 24.56
CA MET A 307 22.59 -15.33 23.40
C MET A 307 21.10 -15.22 23.73
N PHE A 308 20.22 -15.60 22.81
CA PHE A 308 18.78 -15.68 23.05
C PHE A 308 18.15 -16.90 22.40
N LEU A 309 17.04 -17.35 22.97
CA LEU A 309 16.30 -18.52 22.51
C LEU A 309 14.94 -18.09 21.96
N CYS A 310 14.66 -18.40 20.70
CA CYS A 310 13.34 -18.22 20.10
C CYS A 310 12.53 -19.51 20.15
N GLN A 311 11.22 -19.38 20.30
CA GLN A 311 10.23 -20.42 20.07
C GLN A 311 9.41 -20.04 18.83
N ILE A 312 9.38 -20.92 17.83
CA ILE A 312 8.66 -20.72 16.57
C ILE A 312 7.53 -21.75 16.49
N ASP A 313 6.29 -21.29 16.31
CA ASP A 313 5.13 -22.16 16.13
C ASP A 313 5.20 -22.85 14.75
N THR A 314 5.08 -24.18 14.71
CA THR A 314 5.17 -24.99 13.48
C THR A 314 3.82 -25.51 13.01
#